data_AF-A0A5D2MLS9-F1
#
_entry.id   AF-A0A5D2MLS9-F1
#
_cell.length_a   1.000
_cell.length_b   1.000
_cell.length_c   1.000
_cell.angle_alpha   90.00
_cell.angle_beta   90.00
_cell.angle_gamma   90.00
#
_symmetry.space_group_name_H-M   'P 1'
#
loop_
_entity.id
_entity.type
_entity.pdbx_description
1 polymer ?
#
loop_
_entity_poly.entity_id
_entity_poly.type
_entity_poly.pdbx_seq_one_letter_code
_entity_poly.pdbx_strand_id
1 'polypeptide(L)'
;MTVGAGICVSDNGKLMVLGNCVLHDVPDNIVVLPASGDALADGAFIGVFSDKTGCRRVFPVGKLQGLRFMCVFRFKMWWMTQRMGTCGQDIPFETQFLIVEARDCSGNGDDSAVYVVFLPILEGDFRAVLQGNERNELEICLESGDPAVDEFEGNHLVFVAAGSDPFDVITNAVKSVEKHLQTFSHRERKKMPDMLNWFGWCTWDAFYTNVTSESLKEGLESLEKGGIHPKFLIIDDGWQSVAMDSHGTEFRADNAANFANRLTNIKENHKFQKDGKEGHRVEDPALGLRHIVTEIKQKHALKYAYVWHAITGYWGGVRPDVTEMEHYESKVVYPISSPGVESNEPDQALDSITKNGLGLVNPEKVFNFYDELHAYLATAGIDGVKVDVQNILETLGAGHGGRVKLARKYHQALEASIARNFANNDIISCMSHNTDGLYSAKRTAVIRASDDFWPRDPASHTIHIASVAYNTVFLGEFMQPDWDMFHSLHPMAEYHGAARAVGGCAIYVSDKPGQHDFDLLKKLVLPDGSILRAKLPGRPTRDCLFSDPARDGKSLLKIWNLNEFTGVMGVFNCQGAGWCRVGKTNIIHDKQPDTITGYVRARDVDYLPKVAGDEWNGDSVIYSHLGGMSIM
;
A
#
# COMPACT_ATOMS: atom_id res chain seq x y z
N MET A 1 2.10 32.21 -21.93
CA MET A 1 1.41 31.50 -23.04
C MET A 1 0.39 30.56 -22.43
N THR A 2 -0.89 30.70 -22.76
CA THR A 2 -1.95 29.77 -22.31
C THR A 2 -1.76 28.42 -22.98
N VAL A 3 -1.38 27.43 -22.19
CA VAL A 3 -1.34 26.02 -22.57
C VAL A 3 -2.75 25.46 -22.36
N GLY A 4 -3.24 24.66 -23.32
CA GLY A 4 -4.66 24.29 -23.51
C GLY A 4 -5.42 23.57 -22.37
N ALA A 5 -4.83 23.43 -21.17
CA ALA A 5 -5.43 22.76 -20.01
C ALA A 5 -5.85 23.71 -18.87
N GLY A 6 -5.70 25.03 -19.05
CA GLY A 6 -5.98 26.02 -17.99
C GLY A 6 -4.98 25.98 -16.81
N ILE A 7 -3.86 25.25 -16.97
CA ILE A 7 -2.73 25.18 -16.03
C ILE A 7 -1.57 25.96 -16.65
N CYS A 8 -1.09 27.02 -15.99
CA CYS A 8 0.04 27.80 -16.46
C CYS A 8 0.74 28.56 -15.34
N VAL A 9 1.99 28.97 -15.57
CA VAL A 9 2.66 29.99 -14.74
C VAL A 9 2.36 31.36 -15.36
N SER A 10 1.78 32.26 -14.58
CA SER A 10 1.54 33.65 -15.00
C SER A 10 2.80 34.51 -14.87
N ASP A 11 2.83 35.64 -15.59
CA ASP A 11 3.98 36.55 -15.65
C ASP A 11 4.40 37.14 -14.28
N ASN A 12 3.53 37.06 -13.27
CA ASN A 12 3.79 37.46 -11.89
C ASN A 12 4.25 36.30 -10.98
N GLY A 13 4.72 35.19 -11.57
CA GLY A 13 5.26 34.05 -10.82
C GLY A 13 4.22 33.28 -10.01
N LYS A 14 3.02 33.06 -10.56
CA LYS A 14 1.98 32.25 -9.90
C LYS A 14 1.60 31.05 -10.75
N LEU A 15 1.44 29.89 -10.12
CA LEU A 15 0.84 28.73 -10.78
C LEU A 15 -0.68 28.87 -10.73
N MET A 16 -1.26 29.14 -11.89
CA MET A 16 -2.70 29.28 -12.09
C MET A 16 -3.27 27.96 -12.62
N VAL A 17 -4.37 27.50 -12.03
CA VAL A 17 -5.09 26.28 -12.41
C VAL A 17 -6.58 26.59 -12.51
N LEU A 18 -7.13 26.53 -13.72
CA LEU A 18 -8.53 26.88 -14.01
C LEU A 18 -8.93 28.24 -13.39
N GLY A 19 -8.04 29.24 -13.50
CA GLY A 19 -8.25 30.59 -12.94
C GLY A 19 -7.89 30.75 -11.45
N ASN A 20 -7.63 29.66 -10.73
CA ASN A 20 -7.29 29.68 -9.31
C ASN A 20 -5.77 29.72 -9.12
N CYS A 21 -5.28 30.57 -8.20
CA CYS A 21 -3.87 30.61 -7.83
C CYS A 21 -3.58 29.49 -6.83
N VAL A 22 -2.74 28.52 -7.20
CA VAL A 22 -2.39 27.37 -6.36
C VAL A 22 -1.03 27.52 -5.70
N LEU A 23 -0.04 28.02 -6.43
CA LEU A 23 1.30 28.32 -5.89
C LEU A 23 1.67 29.78 -6.17
N HIS A 24 2.28 30.43 -5.19
CA HIS A 24 2.87 31.76 -5.29
C HIS A 24 4.39 31.68 -5.49
N ASP A 25 5.02 32.78 -5.90
CA ASP A 25 6.48 32.90 -5.99
C ASP A 25 7.16 31.74 -6.75
N VAL A 26 6.54 31.30 -7.85
CA VAL A 26 7.05 30.23 -8.72
C VAL A 26 8.34 30.69 -9.39
N PRO A 27 9.48 30.00 -9.19
CA PRO A 27 10.75 30.38 -9.79
C PRO A 27 10.76 30.29 -11.32
N ASP A 28 11.55 31.14 -11.97
CA ASP A 28 11.65 31.22 -13.45
C ASP A 28 12.15 29.94 -14.12
N ASN A 29 12.84 29.07 -13.37
CA ASN A 29 13.35 27.80 -13.88
C ASN A 29 12.32 26.66 -13.81
N ILE A 30 11.12 26.91 -13.29
CA ILE A 30 10.00 25.97 -13.34
C ILE A 30 9.31 26.08 -14.69
N VAL A 31 9.10 24.95 -15.35
CA VAL A 31 8.42 24.87 -16.64
C VAL A 31 7.11 24.10 -16.51
N VAL A 32 6.09 24.54 -17.24
CA VAL A 32 4.80 23.86 -17.34
C VAL A 32 4.58 23.46 -18.79
N LEU A 33 4.56 22.15 -19.04
CA LEU A 33 4.39 21.57 -20.36
C LEU A 33 2.99 20.97 -20.49
N PRO A 34 2.24 21.20 -21.58
CA PRO A 34 0.98 20.51 -21.81
C PRO A 34 1.20 19.00 -21.82
N ALA A 35 0.23 18.25 -21.31
CA ALA A 35 0.11 16.86 -21.71
C ALA A 35 -0.29 16.81 -23.20
N SER A 36 0.62 16.34 -24.07
CA SER A 36 0.35 16.16 -25.50
C SER A 36 -0.79 15.15 -25.75
N GLY A 37 -1.48 15.27 -26.90
CA GLY A 37 -2.73 14.58 -27.28
C GLY A 37 -2.94 13.13 -26.83
N ASP A 38 -4.22 12.81 -26.55
CA ASP A 38 -4.79 11.58 -25.96
C ASP A 38 -4.85 11.49 -24.41
N ALA A 39 -4.49 12.55 -23.67
CA ALA A 39 -4.76 12.60 -22.23
C ALA A 39 -6.28 12.55 -21.93
N LEU A 40 -6.68 11.77 -20.91
CA LEU A 40 -8.10 11.64 -20.51
C LEU A 40 -8.60 12.83 -19.67
N ALA A 41 -7.69 13.71 -19.25
CA ALA A 41 -7.98 14.97 -18.58
C ALA A 41 -7.10 16.08 -19.14
N ASP A 42 -7.62 17.31 -19.05
CA ASP A 42 -6.85 18.54 -19.23
C ASP A 42 -5.80 18.62 -18.12
N GLY A 43 -4.56 18.27 -18.45
CA GLY A 43 -3.44 18.21 -17.51
C GLY A 43 -2.15 18.78 -18.09
N ALA A 44 -1.18 19.02 -17.21
CA ALA A 44 0.14 19.53 -17.55
C ALA A 44 1.21 18.90 -16.68
N PHE A 45 2.44 18.85 -17.18
CA PHE A 45 3.60 18.44 -16.42
C PHE A 45 4.35 19.67 -15.90
N ILE A 46 4.69 19.64 -14.62
CA ILE A 46 5.69 20.53 -14.02
C ILE A 46 7.05 19.86 -14.17
N GLY A 47 7.99 20.63 -14.72
CA GLY A 47 9.40 20.30 -14.83
C GLY A 47 10.28 21.42 -14.27
N VAL A 48 11.59 21.18 -14.29
CA VAL A 48 12.62 22.10 -13.83
C VAL A 48 13.73 22.16 -14.86
N PHE A 49 14.01 23.37 -15.36
CA PHE A 49 15.23 23.63 -16.12
C PHE A 49 16.40 23.85 -15.15
N SER A 50 17.47 23.08 -15.30
CA SER A 50 18.63 23.14 -14.40
C SER A 50 19.89 22.59 -15.09
N ASP A 51 21.01 23.30 -14.96
CA ASP A 51 22.35 22.86 -15.38
C ASP A 51 23.03 21.96 -14.31
N LYS A 52 22.39 21.82 -13.15
CA LYS A 52 22.92 21.12 -11.99
C LYS A 52 22.73 19.59 -12.09
N THR A 53 23.82 18.82 -12.12
CA THR A 53 23.83 17.33 -12.09
C THR A 53 23.96 16.74 -10.69
N GLY A 54 23.37 15.57 -10.43
CA GLY A 54 23.54 14.84 -9.18
C GLY A 54 22.51 13.74 -9.03
N CYS A 55 22.89 12.64 -8.37
CA CYS A 55 21.99 11.54 -8.05
C CYS A 55 20.86 11.92 -7.09
N ARG A 56 20.95 13.11 -6.47
CA ARG A 56 19.91 13.76 -5.68
C ARG A 56 19.88 15.27 -5.91
N ARG A 57 18.70 15.81 -6.22
CA ARG A 57 18.46 17.26 -6.36
C ARG A 57 17.11 17.65 -5.73
N VAL A 58 17.06 18.85 -5.17
CA VAL A 58 15.83 19.41 -4.59
C VAL A 58 15.59 20.78 -5.22
N PHE A 59 14.38 21.01 -5.71
CA PHE A 59 13.99 22.24 -6.41
C PHE A 59 12.73 22.83 -5.79
N PRO A 60 12.76 24.08 -5.30
CA PRO A 60 11.53 24.77 -4.91
C PRO A 60 10.69 25.08 -6.14
N VAL A 61 9.39 24.79 -6.06
CA VAL A 61 8.41 24.98 -7.13
C VAL A 61 7.59 26.25 -6.92
N GLY A 62 7.31 26.60 -5.67
CA GLY A 62 6.52 27.78 -5.30
C GLY A 62 5.87 27.59 -3.93
N LYS A 63 5.29 28.65 -3.38
CA LYS A 63 4.68 28.65 -2.05
C LYS A 63 3.22 28.22 -2.11
N LEU A 64 2.87 27.20 -1.33
CA LEU A 64 1.48 26.82 -1.07
C LEU A 64 1.02 27.52 0.22
N GLN A 65 -0.03 28.34 0.15
CA GLN A 65 -0.51 29.13 1.29
C GLN A 65 -2.04 29.27 1.28
N GLY A 66 -2.67 28.97 2.41
CA GLY A 66 -4.10 29.23 2.63
C GLY A 66 -5.06 28.28 1.90
N LEU A 67 -4.55 27.27 1.19
CA LEU A 67 -5.35 26.25 0.51
C LEU A 67 -5.28 24.93 1.28
N ARG A 68 -6.45 24.34 1.54
CA ARG A 68 -6.53 23.02 2.19
C ARG A 68 -5.96 21.96 1.26
N PHE A 69 -5.16 21.06 1.80
CA PHE A 69 -4.67 19.91 1.06
C PHE A 69 -4.78 18.62 1.87
N MET A 70 -4.81 17.51 1.15
CA MET A 70 -4.54 16.17 1.68
C MET A 70 -3.40 15.57 0.86
N CYS A 71 -2.45 14.94 1.53
CA CYS A 71 -1.41 14.18 0.86
C CYS A 71 -1.23 12.81 1.51
N VAL A 72 -0.66 11.87 0.75
CA VAL A 72 -0.11 10.63 1.31
C VAL A 72 1.40 10.61 1.11
N PHE A 73 2.11 10.28 2.18
CA PHE A 73 3.56 10.32 2.27
C PHE A 73 4.09 9.08 2.98
N ARG A 74 5.33 8.69 2.68
CA ARG A 74 5.97 7.58 3.39
C ARG A 74 6.43 8.02 4.78
N PHE A 75 5.73 7.58 5.82
CA PHE A 75 6.11 7.84 7.22
C PHE A 75 7.05 6.77 7.78
N LYS A 76 7.20 5.65 7.06
CA LYS A 76 8.16 4.57 7.27
C LYS A 76 8.74 4.15 5.92
N MET A 77 9.82 3.38 5.94
CA MET A 77 10.41 2.80 4.72
C MET A 77 9.37 2.08 3.84
N TRP A 78 8.48 1.32 4.49
CA TRP A 78 7.54 0.39 3.84
C TRP A 78 6.16 0.99 3.56
N TRP A 79 5.75 1.99 4.35
CA TRP A 79 4.34 2.35 4.52
C TRP A 79 4.09 3.84 4.35
N MET A 80 2.88 4.15 3.86
CA MET A 80 2.35 5.51 3.75
C MET A 80 1.29 5.78 4.82
N THR A 81 1.08 7.05 5.09
CA THR A 81 -0.06 7.58 5.84
C THR A 81 -0.43 8.94 5.26
N GLN A 82 -1.49 9.53 5.78
CA GLN A 82 -2.04 10.80 5.33
C GLN A 82 -1.58 11.99 6.17
N ARG A 83 -1.55 13.16 5.53
CA ARG A 83 -1.41 14.46 6.20
C ARG A 83 -2.37 15.46 5.56
N MET A 84 -2.98 16.27 6.41
CA MET A 84 -3.74 17.44 6.00
C MET A 84 -3.00 18.69 6.46
N GLY A 85 -3.18 19.77 5.71
CA GLY A 85 -2.56 21.05 6.03
C GLY A 85 -3.11 22.18 5.17
N THR A 86 -2.53 23.36 5.36
CA THR A 86 -2.94 24.57 4.63
C THR A 86 -1.77 25.34 4.03
N CYS A 87 -0.54 24.90 4.27
CA CYS A 87 0.66 25.58 3.80
C CYS A 87 1.80 24.60 3.47
N GLY A 88 2.74 25.03 2.62
CA GLY A 88 3.79 24.15 2.09
C GLY A 88 4.64 23.47 3.18
N GLN A 89 4.90 24.13 4.31
CA GLN A 89 5.70 23.55 5.41
C GLN A 89 5.03 22.34 6.09
N ASP A 90 3.71 22.17 5.90
CA ASP A 90 2.96 21.05 6.44
C ASP A 90 3.15 19.77 5.62
N ILE A 91 3.65 19.89 4.39
CA ILE A 91 3.89 18.77 3.45
C ILE A 91 5.11 17.98 3.93
N PRO A 92 4.95 16.71 4.32
CA PRO A 92 6.06 15.90 4.80
C PRO A 92 7.04 15.51 3.68
N PHE A 93 8.25 15.15 4.07
CA PHE A 93 9.20 14.46 3.19
C PHE A 93 8.60 13.15 2.66
N GLU A 94 9.00 12.74 1.45
CA GLU A 94 8.49 11.52 0.80
C GLU A 94 6.99 11.56 0.51
N THR A 95 6.43 12.74 0.20
CA THR A 95 5.05 12.87 -0.27
C THR A 95 4.95 12.37 -1.72
N GLN A 96 4.13 11.34 -1.95
CA GLN A 96 4.01 10.68 -3.25
C GLN A 96 2.73 11.04 -4.01
N PHE A 97 1.77 11.67 -3.33
CA PHE A 97 0.52 12.15 -3.90
C PHE A 97 0.01 13.30 -3.06
N LEU A 98 -0.45 14.37 -3.71
CA LEU A 98 -1.00 15.57 -3.08
C LEU A 98 -2.24 16.01 -3.86
N ILE A 99 -3.30 16.35 -3.15
CA ILE A 99 -4.50 17.00 -3.71
C ILE A 99 -4.81 18.27 -2.92
N VAL A 100 -5.11 19.35 -3.64
CA VAL A 100 -5.39 20.68 -3.10
C VAL A 100 -6.84 21.06 -3.42
N GLU A 101 -7.57 21.55 -2.43
CA GLU A 101 -8.90 22.16 -2.60
C GLU A 101 -8.72 23.66 -2.89
N ALA A 102 -8.80 24.04 -4.16
CA ALA A 102 -8.86 25.43 -4.59
C ALA A 102 -10.32 25.92 -4.62
N ARG A 103 -10.53 27.19 -4.28
CA ARG A 103 -11.85 27.82 -4.33
C ARG A 103 -11.80 29.06 -5.20
N ASP A 104 -12.82 29.21 -6.04
CA ASP A 104 -12.98 30.42 -6.83
C ASP A 104 -13.34 31.60 -5.91
N CYS A 105 -12.38 32.49 -5.69
CA CYS A 105 -12.59 33.73 -4.93
C CYS A 105 -13.26 34.82 -5.78
N SER A 106 -13.56 34.57 -7.06
CA SER A 106 -14.23 35.53 -7.95
C SER A 106 -15.75 35.28 -7.93
N GLY A 107 -16.46 36.13 -7.19
CA GLY A 107 -17.85 35.88 -6.80
C GLY A 107 -18.84 35.68 -7.94
N ASN A 108 -19.65 34.63 -7.80
CA ASN A 108 -21.11 34.63 -7.97
C ASN A 108 -21.67 33.27 -7.55
N GLY A 109 -22.01 33.14 -6.27
CA GLY A 109 -23.14 32.32 -5.79
C GLY A 109 -23.13 30.80 -5.97
N ASP A 110 -22.15 30.18 -6.63
CA ASP A 110 -22.04 28.71 -6.69
C ASP A 110 -20.71 28.24 -6.09
N ASP A 111 -20.82 27.52 -4.99
CA ASP A 111 -19.77 27.12 -4.04
C ASP A 111 -18.95 25.93 -4.58
N SER A 112 -18.57 25.95 -5.86
CA SER A 112 -17.91 24.81 -6.52
C SER A 112 -16.40 24.84 -6.31
N ALA A 113 -15.89 23.99 -5.41
CA ALA A 113 -14.46 23.77 -5.26
C ALA A 113 -13.85 23.14 -6.52
N VAL A 114 -12.61 23.53 -6.83
CA VAL A 114 -11.77 22.89 -7.84
C VAL A 114 -10.70 22.08 -7.12
N TYR A 115 -10.60 20.80 -7.44
CA TYR A 115 -9.60 19.92 -6.87
C TYR A 115 -8.40 19.79 -7.80
N VAL A 116 -7.20 20.04 -7.29
CA VAL A 116 -5.95 20.03 -8.06
C VAL A 116 -5.06 18.92 -7.55
N VAL A 117 -4.78 17.92 -8.38
CA VAL A 117 -3.90 16.80 -8.09
C VAL A 117 -2.48 17.14 -8.52
N PHE A 118 -1.50 16.87 -7.65
CA PHE A 118 -0.08 16.86 -7.96
C PHE A 118 0.41 15.42 -7.78
N LEU A 119 0.81 14.81 -8.89
CA LEU A 119 1.26 13.43 -8.95
C LEU A 119 2.73 13.40 -9.39
N PRO A 120 3.70 13.30 -8.46
CA PRO A 120 5.10 13.11 -8.82
C PRO A 120 5.29 11.75 -9.51
N ILE A 121 6.12 11.72 -10.55
CA ILE A 121 6.32 10.56 -11.43
C ILE A 121 7.80 10.15 -11.55
N LEU A 122 8.06 9.10 -12.34
CA LEU A 122 9.41 8.69 -12.72
C LEU A 122 9.78 9.36 -14.04
N GLU A 123 11.01 9.86 -14.15
CA GLU A 123 11.57 10.32 -15.42
C GLU A 123 12.94 9.66 -15.63
N GLY A 124 13.04 8.82 -16.66
CA GLY A 124 14.21 7.98 -16.88
C GLY A 124 14.49 7.08 -15.66
N ASP A 125 15.64 7.30 -15.03
CA ASP A 125 16.13 6.55 -13.88
C ASP A 125 15.88 7.27 -12.54
N PHE A 126 15.23 8.44 -12.56
CA PHE A 126 14.96 9.26 -11.39
C PHE A 126 13.52 9.12 -10.92
N ARG A 127 13.36 9.11 -9.60
CA ARG A 127 12.07 9.23 -8.94
C ARG A 127 11.88 10.65 -8.42
N ALA A 128 10.75 11.26 -8.76
CA ALA A 128 10.28 12.47 -8.09
C ALA A 128 9.43 12.13 -6.86
N VAL A 129 9.60 12.91 -5.79
CA VAL A 129 8.67 13.01 -4.67
C VAL A 129 8.51 14.47 -4.28
N LEU A 130 7.44 14.80 -3.58
CA LEU A 130 7.17 16.13 -3.06
C LEU A 130 7.60 16.23 -1.58
N GLN A 131 7.96 17.45 -1.17
CA GLN A 131 8.21 17.79 0.22
C GLN A 131 7.95 19.28 0.48
N GLY A 132 7.80 19.65 1.74
CA GLY A 132 7.69 21.04 2.18
C GLY A 132 8.93 21.54 2.89
N ASN A 133 9.10 22.86 2.96
CA ASN A 133 10.15 23.51 3.74
C ASN A 133 9.63 24.64 4.65
N GLU A 134 10.51 25.19 5.50
CA GLU A 134 10.19 26.24 6.48
C GLU A 134 9.70 27.56 5.85
N ARG A 135 9.90 27.75 4.54
CA ARG A 135 9.45 28.94 3.79
C ARG A 135 8.09 28.75 3.13
N ASN A 136 7.38 27.67 3.46
CA ASN A 136 6.13 27.24 2.83
C ASN A 136 6.26 26.90 1.34
N GLU A 137 7.47 26.62 0.86
CA GLU A 137 7.69 26.20 -0.52
C GLU A 137 7.37 24.71 -0.64
N LEU A 138 6.60 24.36 -1.67
CA LEU A 138 6.53 23.01 -2.21
C LEU A 138 7.81 22.76 -3.00
N GLU A 139 8.49 21.66 -2.71
CA GLU A 139 9.73 21.25 -3.37
C GLU A 139 9.55 19.91 -4.08
N ILE A 140 10.21 19.75 -5.23
CA ILE A 140 10.41 18.46 -5.90
C ILE A 140 11.78 17.94 -5.48
N CYS A 141 11.82 16.74 -4.90
CA CYS A 141 13.03 15.98 -4.64
C CYS A 141 13.18 14.88 -5.70
N LEU A 142 14.26 14.95 -6.48
CA LEU A 142 14.63 13.97 -7.49
C LEU A 142 15.76 13.09 -6.99
N GLU A 143 15.61 11.77 -7.13
CA GLU A 143 16.62 10.81 -6.71
C GLU A 143 16.74 9.62 -7.66
N SER A 144 17.96 9.28 -8.09
CA SER A 144 18.26 8.06 -8.84
C SER A 144 18.63 6.89 -7.93
N GLY A 145 19.11 7.15 -6.70
CA GLY A 145 19.61 6.10 -5.81
C GLY A 145 20.91 5.43 -6.27
N ASP A 146 21.61 6.00 -7.25
CA ASP A 146 22.92 5.53 -7.72
C ASP A 146 23.82 6.75 -7.99
N PRO A 147 24.97 6.90 -7.30
CA PRO A 147 25.91 8.00 -7.55
C PRO A 147 26.43 8.07 -8.99
N ALA A 148 26.41 6.96 -9.73
CA ALA A 148 26.81 6.93 -11.15
C ALA A 148 25.71 7.39 -12.11
N VAL A 149 24.49 7.62 -11.61
CA VAL A 149 23.34 8.13 -12.37
C VAL A 149 23.02 9.52 -11.84
N ASP A 150 23.63 10.53 -12.44
CA ASP A 150 23.61 11.92 -11.97
C ASP A 150 23.05 12.93 -12.99
N GLU A 151 22.60 12.48 -14.16
CA GLU A 151 21.98 13.30 -15.19
C GLU A 151 20.50 12.98 -15.37
N PHE A 152 19.66 14.01 -15.48
CA PHE A 152 18.21 13.91 -15.69
C PHE A 152 17.73 14.99 -16.68
N GLU A 153 16.61 14.74 -17.37
CA GLU A 153 16.05 15.72 -18.31
C GLU A 153 15.30 16.85 -17.60
N GLY A 154 14.50 16.51 -16.58
CA GLY A 154 13.80 17.44 -15.72
C GLY A 154 12.46 17.93 -16.26
N ASN A 155 11.92 17.37 -17.36
CA ASN A 155 10.78 17.97 -18.07
C ASN A 155 9.42 17.51 -17.53
N HIS A 156 9.33 16.26 -17.08
CA HIS A 156 8.08 15.60 -16.68
C HIS A 156 8.23 15.02 -15.27
N LEU A 157 8.28 15.89 -14.26
CA LEU A 157 8.56 15.47 -12.89
C LEU A 157 7.28 15.30 -12.06
N VAL A 158 6.29 16.17 -12.27
CA VAL A 158 5.01 16.14 -11.56
C VAL A 158 3.88 16.37 -12.55
N PHE A 159 2.96 15.43 -12.65
CA PHE A 159 1.74 15.61 -13.41
C PHE A 159 0.69 16.37 -12.59
N VAL A 160 0.08 17.38 -13.18
CA VAL A 160 -0.95 18.22 -12.57
C VAL A 160 -2.24 18.10 -13.37
N ALA A 161 -3.34 17.84 -12.68
CA ALA A 161 -4.69 17.82 -13.25
C ALA A 161 -5.68 18.49 -12.30
N ALA A 162 -6.78 19.00 -12.84
CA ALA A 162 -7.81 19.65 -12.07
C ALA A 162 -9.22 19.23 -12.50
N GLY A 163 -10.17 19.26 -11.55
CA GLY A 163 -11.57 18.94 -11.81
C GLY A 163 -12.50 19.29 -10.65
N SER A 164 -13.81 19.16 -10.87
CA SER A 164 -14.84 19.44 -9.86
C SER A 164 -15.14 18.25 -8.95
N ASP A 165 -14.74 17.04 -9.35
CA ASP A 165 -14.85 15.83 -8.54
C ASP A 165 -13.45 15.30 -8.17
N PRO A 166 -13.15 15.11 -6.87
CA PRO A 166 -11.81 14.73 -6.44
C PRO A 166 -11.47 13.28 -6.82
N PHE A 167 -12.44 12.37 -6.92
CA PHE A 167 -12.17 10.98 -7.24
C PHE A 167 -11.96 10.79 -8.74
N ASP A 168 -12.79 11.44 -9.58
CA ASP A 168 -12.64 11.39 -11.03
C ASP A 168 -11.32 12.07 -11.47
N VAL A 169 -10.92 13.21 -10.89
CA VAL A 169 -9.64 13.86 -11.23
C VAL A 169 -8.44 12.98 -10.87
N ILE A 170 -8.48 12.28 -9.72
CA ILE A 170 -7.43 11.34 -9.32
C ILE A 170 -7.33 10.19 -10.33
N THR A 171 -8.46 9.56 -10.66
CA THR A 171 -8.49 8.45 -11.62
C THR A 171 -8.01 8.88 -13.00
N ASN A 172 -8.44 10.04 -13.49
CA ASN A 172 -8.02 10.53 -14.80
C ASN A 172 -6.55 10.96 -14.81
N ALA A 173 -6.01 11.48 -13.69
CA ALA A 173 -4.61 11.79 -13.56
C ALA A 173 -3.73 10.53 -13.64
N VAL A 174 -4.06 9.49 -12.86
CA VAL A 174 -3.30 8.23 -12.88
C VAL A 174 -3.40 7.55 -14.25
N LYS A 175 -4.57 7.55 -14.91
CA LYS A 175 -4.72 7.03 -16.29
C LYS A 175 -3.92 7.83 -17.32
N SER A 176 -3.78 9.15 -17.14
CA SER A 176 -2.97 9.98 -18.03
C SER A 176 -1.48 9.69 -17.85
N VAL A 177 -1.03 9.52 -16.60
CA VAL A 177 0.33 9.07 -16.29
C VAL A 177 0.59 7.63 -16.77
N GLU A 178 -0.40 6.74 -16.73
CA GLU A 178 -0.31 5.39 -17.31
C GLU A 178 -0.01 5.45 -18.81
N LYS A 179 -0.73 6.30 -19.56
CA LYS A 179 -0.50 6.48 -21.00
C LYS A 179 0.88 7.08 -21.30
N HIS A 180 1.34 7.99 -20.46
CA HIS A 180 2.64 8.64 -20.61
C HIS A 180 3.80 7.69 -20.31
N LEU A 181 3.79 7.03 -19.14
CA LEU A 181 4.89 6.16 -18.70
C LEU A 181 4.87 4.79 -19.37
N GLN A 182 3.69 4.20 -19.61
CA GLN A 182 3.51 2.86 -20.21
C GLN A 182 4.18 1.70 -19.44
N THR A 183 4.66 1.95 -18.23
CA THR A 183 5.40 0.99 -17.38
C THR A 183 4.53 0.29 -16.35
N PHE A 184 3.33 0.80 -16.07
CA PHE A 184 2.35 0.19 -15.17
C PHE A 184 0.99 0.07 -15.83
N SER A 185 -0.01 -0.45 -15.11
CA SER A 185 -1.40 -0.40 -15.54
C SER A 185 -2.32 0.02 -14.41
N HIS A 186 -3.37 0.77 -14.74
CA HIS A 186 -4.41 1.15 -13.78
C HIS A 186 -5.14 -0.09 -13.24
N ARG A 187 -5.62 -0.03 -11.98
CA ARG A 187 -6.30 -1.13 -11.28
C ARG A 187 -7.36 -1.84 -12.14
N GLU A 188 -8.17 -1.07 -12.84
CA GLU A 188 -9.30 -1.57 -13.65
C GLU A 188 -8.87 -2.47 -14.82
N ARG A 189 -7.62 -2.40 -15.27
CA ARG A 189 -7.09 -3.26 -16.35
C ARG A 189 -6.52 -4.58 -15.82
N LYS A 190 -6.42 -4.74 -14.51
CA LYS A 190 -5.78 -5.89 -13.88
C LYS A 190 -6.81 -6.96 -13.53
N LYS A 191 -6.43 -8.23 -13.67
CA LYS A 191 -7.26 -9.36 -13.25
C LYS A 191 -7.28 -9.41 -11.72
N MET A 192 -8.46 -9.20 -11.13
CA MET A 192 -8.67 -9.34 -9.70
C MET A 192 -8.65 -10.84 -9.32
N PRO A 193 -7.89 -11.25 -8.29
CA PRO A 193 -7.89 -12.63 -7.82
C PRO A 193 -9.19 -12.95 -7.07
N ASP A 194 -9.73 -14.15 -7.29
CA ASP A 194 -10.99 -14.58 -6.65
C ASP A 194 -10.87 -14.74 -5.13
N MET A 195 -9.66 -14.97 -4.62
CA MET A 195 -9.34 -15.03 -3.19
C MET A 195 -9.94 -13.85 -2.40
N LEU A 196 -10.06 -12.67 -3.01
CA LEU A 196 -10.68 -11.49 -2.38
C LEU A 196 -12.11 -11.72 -1.89
N ASN A 197 -12.84 -12.70 -2.44
CA ASN A 197 -14.25 -12.96 -2.11
C ASN A 197 -14.43 -13.99 -0.99
N TRP A 198 -13.33 -14.47 -0.41
CA TRP A 198 -13.31 -15.56 0.55
C TRP A 198 -12.73 -15.13 1.88
N PHE A 199 -13.36 -15.56 2.98
CA PHE A 199 -12.81 -15.35 4.31
C PHE A 199 -11.53 -16.15 4.48
N GLY A 200 -10.51 -15.52 5.07
CA GLY A 200 -9.22 -16.14 5.27
C GLY A 200 -8.69 -16.13 6.70
N TRP A 201 -7.56 -16.81 6.87
CA TRP A 201 -6.76 -16.79 8.10
C TRP A 201 -5.28 -16.64 7.74
N CYS A 202 -4.58 -15.76 8.44
CA CYS A 202 -3.15 -15.53 8.33
C CYS A 202 -2.46 -16.05 9.60
N THR A 203 -1.31 -16.70 9.47
CA THR A 203 -0.62 -17.31 10.62
C THR A 203 0.27 -16.35 11.41
N TRP A 204 0.45 -15.09 10.97
CA TRP A 204 1.45 -14.17 11.50
C TRP A 204 1.28 -13.86 12.99
N ASP A 205 0.23 -13.17 13.44
CA ASP A 205 0.05 -12.90 14.88
C ASP A 205 -0.29 -14.15 15.71
N ALA A 206 -0.73 -15.22 15.04
CA ALA A 206 -1.05 -16.48 15.69
C ALA A 206 0.24 -17.17 16.20
N PHE A 207 1.30 -17.18 15.39
CA PHE A 207 2.51 -17.96 15.69
C PHE A 207 3.83 -17.24 15.44
N TYR A 208 3.81 -16.11 14.73
CA TYR A 208 4.97 -15.47 14.10
C TYR A 208 5.79 -16.54 13.36
N THR A 209 7.10 -16.52 13.53
CA THR A 209 8.02 -17.48 12.92
C THR A 209 7.92 -18.91 13.48
N ASN A 210 7.10 -19.15 14.50
CA ASN A 210 6.94 -20.48 15.13
C ASN A 210 5.87 -21.36 14.46
N VAL A 211 5.24 -20.92 13.38
CA VAL A 211 4.23 -21.72 12.65
C VAL A 211 4.78 -23.10 12.25
N THR A 212 3.98 -24.16 12.44
CA THR A 212 4.27 -25.54 12.00
C THR A 212 3.11 -26.15 11.22
N SER A 213 3.33 -27.32 10.61
CA SER A 213 2.28 -28.07 9.93
C SER A 213 1.08 -28.42 10.84
N GLU A 214 1.33 -28.72 12.12
CA GLU A 214 0.34 -29.01 13.15
C GLU A 214 -0.45 -27.75 13.53
N SER A 215 0.25 -26.62 13.70
CA SER A 215 -0.38 -25.33 13.98
C SER A 215 -1.41 -24.93 12.93
N LEU A 216 -1.16 -25.26 11.65
CA LEU A 216 -2.12 -25.02 10.57
C LEU A 216 -3.41 -25.82 10.76
N LYS A 217 -3.29 -27.11 11.11
CA LYS A 217 -4.45 -27.99 11.34
C LYS A 217 -5.26 -27.49 12.54
N GLU A 218 -4.58 -27.18 13.65
CA GLU A 218 -5.22 -26.71 14.87
C GLU A 218 -6.00 -25.40 14.64
N GLY A 219 -5.41 -24.44 13.92
CA GLY A 219 -6.08 -23.17 13.63
C GLY A 219 -7.31 -23.33 12.76
N LEU A 220 -7.22 -24.08 11.66
CA LEU A 220 -8.37 -24.33 10.78
C LEU A 220 -9.48 -25.07 11.53
N GLU A 221 -9.16 -26.13 12.28
CA GLU A 221 -10.13 -26.85 13.10
C GLU A 221 -10.77 -25.97 14.17
N SER A 222 -10.01 -25.03 14.75
CA SER A 222 -10.54 -24.16 15.80
C SER A 222 -11.57 -23.15 15.28
N LEU A 223 -11.40 -22.64 14.06
CA LEU A 223 -12.39 -21.79 13.38
C LEU A 223 -13.64 -22.58 13.01
N GLU A 224 -13.47 -23.78 12.44
CA GLU A 224 -14.57 -24.65 12.02
C GLU A 224 -15.44 -25.11 13.19
N LYS A 225 -14.86 -25.35 14.37
CA LYS A 225 -15.62 -25.66 15.60
C LYS A 225 -16.62 -24.56 15.97
N GLY A 226 -16.35 -23.31 15.60
CA GLY A 226 -17.26 -22.18 15.81
C GLY A 226 -18.25 -21.94 14.66
N GLY A 227 -18.24 -22.78 13.63
CA GLY A 227 -19.06 -22.65 12.43
C GLY A 227 -18.53 -21.65 11.40
N ILE A 228 -17.25 -21.25 11.51
CA ILE A 228 -16.58 -20.39 10.53
C ILE A 228 -15.69 -21.28 9.65
N HIS A 229 -15.88 -21.23 8.34
CA HIS A 229 -15.14 -22.08 7.40
C HIS A 229 -14.25 -21.23 6.49
N PRO A 230 -12.98 -20.97 6.88
CA PRO A 230 -12.03 -20.27 6.02
C PRO A 230 -11.89 -20.97 4.68
N LYS A 231 -11.83 -20.21 3.60
CA LYS A 231 -11.54 -20.71 2.25
C LYS A 231 -10.19 -20.21 1.72
N PHE A 232 -9.54 -19.34 2.47
CA PHE A 232 -8.23 -18.79 2.20
C PHE A 232 -7.30 -18.94 3.41
N LEU A 233 -6.05 -19.33 3.18
CA LEU A 233 -4.99 -19.42 4.19
C LEU A 233 -3.75 -18.69 3.70
N ILE A 234 -3.13 -17.88 4.54
CA ILE A 234 -1.77 -17.37 4.35
C ILE A 234 -0.86 -18.05 5.38
N ILE A 235 0.06 -18.88 4.89
CA ILE A 235 1.20 -19.38 5.68
C ILE A 235 2.26 -18.27 5.65
N ASP A 236 2.22 -17.44 6.69
CA ASP A 236 3.13 -16.30 6.83
C ASP A 236 4.54 -16.75 7.25
N ASP A 237 5.46 -15.80 7.48
CA ASP A 237 6.88 -16.06 7.74
C ASP A 237 7.11 -17.11 8.85
N GLY A 238 8.12 -17.97 8.64
CA GLY A 238 8.47 -19.09 9.49
C GLY A 238 8.55 -20.43 8.75
N TRP A 239 8.07 -20.53 7.51
CA TRP A 239 8.08 -21.79 6.75
C TRP A 239 9.34 -22.01 5.90
N GLN A 240 10.05 -20.93 5.55
CA GLN A 240 11.21 -20.97 4.64
C GLN A 240 12.46 -21.55 5.31
N SER A 241 13.36 -22.09 4.49
CA SER A 241 14.67 -22.57 4.91
C SER A 241 15.67 -21.44 4.97
N VAL A 242 16.02 -21.02 6.17
CA VAL A 242 16.84 -19.82 6.39
C VAL A 242 17.92 -20.05 7.42
N ALA A 243 19.02 -19.31 7.29
CA ALA A 243 20.09 -19.28 8.29
C ALA A 243 20.75 -17.90 8.32
N MET A 244 21.25 -17.52 9.49
CA MET A 244 22.11 -16.37 9.66
C MET A 244 23.56 -16.73 9.28
N ASP A 245 24.31 -15.76 8.78
CA ASP A 245 25.75 -15.93 8.56
C ASP A 245 26.50 -16.03 9.89
N SER A 246 27.67 -16.68 9.87
CA SER A 246 28.49 -16.92 11.08
C SER A 246 28.92 -15.65 11.79
N HIS A 247 29.07 -14.54 11.05
CA HIS A 247 29.41 -13.21 11.59
C HIS A 247 28.20 -12.26 11.64
N GLY A 248 26.99 -12.77 11.38
CA GLY A 248 25.77 -11.98 11.44
C GLY A 248 25.42 -11.57 12.88
N THR A 249 24.78 -10.41 13.01
CA THR A 249 24.15 -10.00 14.28
C THR A 249 22.66 -10.28 14.21
N GLU A 250 22.21 -11.16 15.09
CA GLU A 250 20.81 -11.51 15.24
C GLU A 250 19.97 -10.31 15.69
N PHE A 251 18.79 -10.16 15.09
CA PHE A 251 17.72 -9.33 15.63
C PHE A 251 16.76 -10.18 16.45
N ARG A 252 16.50 -9.78 17.71
CA ARG A 252 15.62 -10.50 18.64
C ARG A 252 14.49 -9.60 19.12
N ALA A 253 13.26 -9.98 18.83
CA ALA A 253 12.05 -9.43 19.45
C ALA A 253 10.94 -10.49 19.44
N ASP A 254 10.03 -10.43 20.41
CA ASP A 254 9.00 -11.47 20.63
C ASP A 254 7.99 -11.62 19.48
N ASN A 255 7.83 -10.57 18.67
CA ASN A 255 6.82 -10.47 17.61
C ASN A 255 7.48 -10.10 16.26
N ALA A 256 8.69 -10.57 16.00
CA ALA A 256 9.43 -10.27 14.78
C ALA A 256 10.25 -11.45 14.29
N ALA A 257 10.58 -11.43 13.00
CA ALA A 257 11.57 -12.33 12.42
C ALA A 257 13.00 -11.87 12.76
N ASN A 258 13.97 -12.79 12.65
CA ASN A 258 15.37 -12.38 12.62
C ASN A 258 15.72 -11.84 11.22
N PHE A 259 15.77 -10.51 11.09
CA PHE A 259 16.04 -9.85 9.82
C PHE A 259 17.43 -10.14 9.21
N ALA A 260 18.35 -10.72 9.98
CA ALA A 260 19.68 -11.12 9.51
C ALA A 260 19.73 -12.48 8.81
N ASN A 261 18.64 -13.26 8.88
CA ASN A 261 18.55 -14.56 8.23
C ASN A 261 18.49 -14.42 6.71
N ARG A 262 19.09 -15.37 5.99
CA ARG A 262 19.07 -15.47 4.51
C ARG A 262 18.46 -16.78 4.07
N LEU A 263 17.83 -16.78 2.91
CA LEU A 263 17.31 -17.98 2.27
C LEU A 263 18.47 -18.91 1.90
N THR A 264 18.40 -20.16 2.37
CA THR A 264 19.40 -21.21 2.06
C THR A 264 18.86 -22.27 1.11
N ASN A 265 17.54 -22.34 0.95
CA ASN A 265 16.89 -23.25 0.02
C ASN A 265 15.51 -22.71 -0.35
N ILE A 266 15.08 -22.87 -1.61
CA ILE A 266 13.73 -22.48 -2.06
C ILE A 266 12.62 -23.38 -1.49
N LYS A 267 12.98 -24.57 -0.99
CA LYS A 267 12.05 -25.50 -0.35
C LYS A 267 11.85 -25.14 1.14
N GLU A 268 10.75 -25.63 1.69
CA GLU A 268 10.38 -25.45 3.10
C GLU A 268 11.42 -25.99 4.08
N ASN A 269 11.36 -25.49 5.31
CA ASN A 269 12.16 -26.00 6.42
C ASN A 269 11.52 -27.26 7.06
N HIS A 270 12.23 -27.81 8.04
CA HIS A 270 11.85 -29.05 8.72
C HIS A 270 10.45 -29.02 9.38
N LYS A 271 9.91 -27.85 9.74
CA LYS A 271 8.58 -27.73 10.39
C LYS A 271 7.41 -28.06 9.46
N PHE A 272 7.69 -28.12 8.16
CA PHE A 272 6.72 -28.43 7.10
C PHE A 272 7.08 -29.73 6.37
N GLN A 273 8.08 -30.46 6.86
CA GLN A 273 8.36 -31.83 6.44
C GLN A 273 7.67 -32.81 7.40
N LYS A 274 7.03 -33.84 6.85
CA LYS A 274 6.47 -34.94 7.62
C LYS A 274 7.57 -35.61 8.43
N ASP A 275 7.39 -35.67 9.75
CA ASP A 275 8.40 -36.16 10.70
C ASP A 275 9.76 -35.42 10.60
N GLY A 276 9.73 -34.16 10.16
CA GLY A 276 10.91 -33.33 9.93
C GLY A 276 11.71 -33.07 11.20
N LYS A 277 13.04 -32.99 11.04
CA LYS A 277 13.98 -32.73 12.14
C LYS A 277 14.90 -31.58 11.77
N GLU A 278 15.16 -30.72 12.73
CA GLU A 278 16.09 -29.61 12.53
C GLU A 278 17.46 -30.12 12.03
N GLY A 279 18.04 -29.38 11.08
CA GLY A 279 19.30 -29.75 10.42
C GLY A 279 19.23 -30.93 9.45
N HIS A 280 18.06 -31.56 9.26
CA HIS A 280 17.88 -32.68 8.33
C HIS A 280 16.81 -32.34 7.29
N ARG A 281 17.12 -32.58 6.01
CA ARG A 281 16.19 -32.40 4.90
C ARG A 281 15.90 -33.73 4.22
N VAL A 282 14.62 -33.99 3.96
CA VAL A 282 14.17 -35.07 3.09
C VAL A 282 13.81 -34.48 1.73
N GLU A 283 14.35 -35.04 0.64
CA GLU A 283 14.16 -34.53 -0.73
C GLU A 283 12.85 -35.00 -1.40
N ASP A 284 12.11 -35.90 -0.75
CA ASP A 284 10.82 -36.38 -1.26
C ASP A 284 9.74 -35.30 -1.13
N PRO A 285 9.22 -34.74 -2.24
CA PRO A 285 8.18 -33.72 -2.20
C PRO A 285 6.88 -34.22 -1.55
N ALA A 286 6.61 -35.53 -1.57
CA ALA A 286 5.45 -36.12 -0.93
C ALA A 286 5.52 -36.08 0.61
N LEU A 287 6.69 -35.76 1.16
CA LEU A 287 6.93 -35.57 2.59
C LEU A 287 7.18 -34.09 2.94
N GLY A 288 7.20 -33.18 1.96
CA GLY A 288 7.42 -31.75 2.17
C GLY A 288 6.13 -30.94 2.29
N LEU A 289 6.18 -29.66 1.91
CA LEU A 289 5.05 -28.72 1.98
C LEU A 289 3.79 -29.26 1.26
N ARG A 290 3.98 -30.02 0.17
CA ARG A 290 2.89 -30.65 -0.57
C ARG A 290 2.01 -31.55 0.30
N HIS A 291 2.63 -32.27 1.24
CA HIS A 291 1.92 -33.20 2.12
C HIS A 291 0.84 -32.47 2.92
N ILE A 292 1.26 -31.44 3.66
CA ILE A 292 0.38 -30.69 4.54
C ILE A 292 -0.64 -29.86 3.74
N VAL A 293 -0.24 -29.22 2.64
CA VAL A 293 -1.16 -28.42 1.80
C VAL A 293 -2.26 -29.29 1.19
N THR A 294 -1.91 -30.49 0.72
CA THR A 294 -2.89 -31.45 0.20
C THR A 294 -3.87 -31.88 1.29
N GLU A 295 -3.36 -32.20 2.48
CA GLU A 295 -4.19 -32.62 3.62
C GLU A 295 -5.18 -31.53 4.04
N ILE A 296 -4.71 -30.29 4.26
CA ILE A 296 -5.58 -29.20 4.72
C ILE A 296 -6.62 -28.80 3.66
N LYS A 297 -6.26 -28.82 2.37
CA LYS A 297 -7.20 -28.53 1.28
C LYS A 297 -8.33 -29.56 1.22
N GLN A 298 -7.99 -30.85 1.33
CA GLN A 298 -8.98 -31.92 1.31
C GLN A 298 -9.87 -31.91 2.55
N LYS A 299 -9.29 -31.70 3.74
CA LYS A 299 -10.00 -31.78 5.02
C LYS A 299 -10.92 -30.58 5.28
N HIS A 300 -10.45 -29.37 4.97
CA HIS A 300 -11.14 -28.11 5.31
C HIS A 300 -11.83 -27.45 4.11
N ALA A 301 -11.78 -28.10 2.94
CA ALA A 301 -12.26 -27.54 1.68
C ALA A 301 -11.73 -26.11 1.44
N LEU A 302 -10.44 -25.89 1.73
CA LEU A 302 -9.73 -24.65 1.43
C LEU A 302 -9.62 -24.49 -0.08
N LYS A 303 -9.91 -23.28 -0.56
CA LYS A 303 -9.78 -22.92 -1.99
C LYS A 303 -8.39 -22.41 -2.31
N TYR A 304 -7.85 -21.57 -1.43
CA TYR A 304 -6.61 -20.86 -1.65
C TYR A 304 -5.66 -21.04 -0.46
N ALA A 305 -4.43 -21.43 -0.74
CA ALA A 305 -3.31 -21.42 0.20
C ALA A 305 -2.19 -20.58 -0.39
N TYR A 306 -1.85 -19.47 0.26
CA TYR A 306 -0.72 -18.62 -0.10
C TYR A 306 0.41 -18.81 0.89
N VAL A 307 1.64 -18.54 0.45
CA VAL A 307 2.81 -18.46 1.33
C VAL A 307 3.46 -17.08 1.26
N TRP A 308 4.09 -16.68 2.35
CA TRP A 308 4.86 -15.45 2.44
C TRP A 308 6.30 -15.64 1.92
N HIS A 309 6.85 -14.66 1.22
CA HIS A 309 8.31 -14.50 1.08
C HIS A 309 8.68 -13.03 0.86
N ALA A 310 9.93 -12.64 1.13
CA ALA A 310 10.41 -11.30 0.77
C ALA A 310 10.72 -11.20 -0.74
N ILE A 311 10.69 -9.99 -1.31
CA ILE A 311 11.08 -9.76 -2.72
C ILE A 311 12.50 -10.26 -3.01
N THR A 312 13.40 -10.20 -2.03
CA THR A 312 14.79 -10.66 -2.13
C THR A 312 14.97 -12.12 -1.65
N GLY A 313 13.88 -12.88 -1.53
CA GLY A 313 13.86 -14.28 -1.11
C GLY A 313 13.55 -14.46 0.38
N TYR A 314 14.29 -13.77 1.26
CA TYR A 314 13.99 -13.64 2.70
C TYR A 314 14.44 -12.26 3.19
N TRP A 315 14.23 -11.92 4.47
CA TRP A 315 14.59 -10.61 5.03
C TRP A 315 16.04 -10.17 4.72
N GLY A 316 17.03 -11.02 4.97
CA GLY A 316 18.43 -10.77 4.66
C GLY A 316 18.84 -11.09 3.22
N GLY A 317 17.90 -11.50 2.36
CA GLY A 317 18.14 -11.90 0.98
C GLY A 317 18.42 -13.40 0.77
N VAL A 318 18.98 -13.75 -0.38
CA VAL A 318 19.44 -15.11 -0.72
C VAL A 318 20.89 -15.29 -0.27
N ARG A 319 21.19 -16.41 0.38
CA ARG A 319 22.52 -16.65 0.95
C ARG A 319 23.54 -16.95 -0.16
N PRO A 320 24.65 -16.20 -0.25
CA PRO A 320 25.76 -16.56 -1.13
C PRO A 320 26.48 -17.82 -0.60
N ASP A 321 27.25 -18.47 -1.46
CA ASP A 321 28.15 -19.58 -1.12
C ASP A 321 27.46 -20.81 -0.49
N VAL A 322 26.17 -20.98 -0.76
CA VAL A 322 25.41 -22.22 -0.49
C VAL A 322 25.16 -22.92 -1.82
N THR A 323 25.62 -24.17 -1.94
CA THR A 323 25.61 -24.93 -3.19
C THR A 323 24.25 -24.93 -3.90
N GLU A 324 23.15 -25.05 -3.16
CA GLU A 324 21.80 -25.06 -3.70
C GLU A 324 21.36 -23.71 -4.29
N MET A 325 21.99 -22.61 -3.89
CA MET A 325 21.64 -21.23 -4.29
C MET A 325 22.69 -20.57 -5.20
N GLU A 326 23.84 -21.22 -5.43
CA GLU A 326 24.99 -20.66 -6.17
C GLU A 326 24.62 -20.16 -7.58
N HIS A 327 23.70 -20.84 -8.28
CA HIS A 327 23.31 -20.49 -9.66
C HIS A 327 22.50 -19.19 -9.76
N TYR A 328 22.00 -18.65 -8.65
CA TYR A 328 21.37 -17.33 -8.59
C TYR A 328 22.39 -16.19 -8.49
N GLU A 329 23.67 -16.50 -8.25
CA GLU A 329 24.78 -15.54 -8.20
C GLU A 329 24.51 -14.37 -7.24
N SER A 330 23.89 -14.64 -6.10
CA SER A 330 23.57 -13.61 -5.10
C SER A 330 24.83 -12.98 -4.52
N LYS A 331 24.81 -11.66 -4.30
CA LYS A 331 25.92 -10.92 -3.69
C LYS A 331 25.46 -10.13 -2.48
N VAL A 332 26.28 -10.09 -1.44
CA VAL A 332 26.01 -9.24 -0.28
C VAL A 332 26.25 -7.78 -0.68
N VAL A 333 25.20 -6.98 -0.55
CA VAL A 333 25.17 -5.54 -0.79
C VAL A 333 24.62 -4.83 0.44
N TYR A 334 24.97 -3.57 0.65
CA TYR A 334 24.57 -2.83 1.84
C TYR A 334 23.54 -1.76 1.43
N PRO A 335 22.29 -1.87 1.91
CA PRO A 335 21.26 -0.83 1.73
C PRO A 335 21.76 0.57 2.06
N ILE A 336 21.39 1.55 1.24
CA ILE A 336 21.60 2.98 1.48
C ILE A 336 20.25 3.69 1.42
N SER A 337 19.82 4.21 2.57
CA SER A 337 18.57 4.98 2.68
C SER A 337 18.70 6.36 2.03
N SER A 338 17.59 6.89 1.51
CA SER A 338 17.54 8.28 1.08
C SER A 338 17.37 9.23 2.26
N PRO A 339 17.87 10.48 2.18
CA PRO A 339 17.63 11.48 3.21
C PRO A 339 16.13 11.72 3.48
N GLY A 340 15.27 11.54 2.47
CA GLY A 340 13.83 11.65 2.61
C GLY A 340 13.25 10.56 3.52
N VAL A 341 13.67 9.30 3.35
CA VAL A 341 13.25 8.18 4.21
C VAL A 341 13.81 8.35 5.62
N GLU A 342 15.08 8.72 5.77
CA GLU A 342 15.72 8.97 7.08
C GLU A 342 15.07 10.13 7.85
N SER A 343 14.40 11.04 7.13
CA SER A 343 13.62 12.13 7.72
C SER A 343 12.31 11.67 8.38
N ASN A 344 11.92 10.41 8.20
CA ASN A 344 10.71 9.80 8.76
C ASN A 344 11.04 8.80 9.90
N GLU A 345 10.10 7.94 10.29
CA GLU A 345 10.26 7.00 11.42
C GLU A 345 11.42 6.01 11.17
N PRO A 346 12.36 5.86 12.13
CA PRO A 346 13.43 4.89 12.04
C PRO A 346 12.89 3.45 11.94
N ASP A 347 13.53 2.62 11.12
CA ASP A 347 13.06 1.27 10.85
C ASP A 347 14.08 0.23 11.31
N GLN A 348 13.71 -0.52 12.35
CA GLN A 348 14.61 -1.51 12.96
C GLN A 348 14.92 -2.69 12.02
N ALA A 349 14.00 -3.01 11.10
CA ALA A 349 14.24 -4.05 10.11
C ALA A 349 15.32 -3.61 9.12
N LEU A 350 15.19 -2.41 8.57
CA LEU A 350 16.17 -1.80 7.68
C LEU A 350 17.52 -1.60 8.38
N ASP A 351 17.55 -1.15 9.63
CA ASP A 351 18.80 -1.02 10.41
C ASP A 351 19.52 -2.37 10.53
N SER A 352 18.77 -3.43 10.84
CA SER A 352 19.31 -4.79 10.95
C SER A 352 19.83 -5.33 9.61
N ILE A 353 19.06 -5.14 8.52
CA ILE A 353 19.47 -5.54 7.17
C ILE A 353 20.70 -4.74 6.73
N THR A 354 20.74 -3.44 6.98
CA THR A 354 21.88 -2.56 6.66
C THR A 354 23.14 -3.01 7.41
N LYS A 355 23.02 -3.33 8.70
CA LYS A 355 24.14 -3.83 9.50
C LYS A 355 24.68 -5.16 9.00
N ASN A 356 23.81 -6.08 8.59
CA ASN A 356 24.19 -7.43 8.18
C ASN A 356 24.51 -7.56 6.68
N GLY A 357 24.11 -6.57 5.87
CA GLY A 357 24.07 -6.66 4.41
C GLY A 357 22.88 -7.51 3.93
N LEU A 358 22.50 -7.33 2.66
CA LEU A 358 21.44 -8.08 1.99
C LEU A 358 22.04 -8.91 0.85
N GLY A 359 21.69 -10.20 0.79
CA GLY A 359 22.03 -11.08 -0.32
C GLY A 359 21.14 -10.82 -1.54
N LEU A 360 21.56 -9.90 -2.40
CA LEU A 360 20.81 -9.52 -3.60
C LEU A 360 21.07 -10.52 -4.72
N VAL A 361 20.02 -11.20 -5.18
CA VAL A 361 20.09 -12.07 -6.37
C VAL A 361 20.59 -11.27 -7.56
N ASN A 362 21.44 -11.86 -8.40
CA ASN A 362 21.90 -11.18 -9.61
C ASN A 362 20.66 -10.72 -10.41
N PRO A 363 20.52 -9.41 -10.72
CA PRO A 363 19.34 -8.91 -11.42
C PRO A 363 19.12 -9.59 -12.79
N GLU A 364 20.14 -10.17 -13.43
CA GLU A 364 19.98 -10.96 -14.66
C GLU A 364 19.42 -12.37 -14.44
N LYS A 365 19.44 -12.87 -13.20
CA LYS A 365 19.00 -14.23 -12.79
C LYS A 365 17.70 -14.21 -11.97
N VAL A 366 17.22 -13.04 -11.57
CA VAL A 366 16.08 -12.90 -10.65
C VAL A 366 14.78 -13.53 -11.18
N PHE A 367 14.56 -13.54 -12.50
CA PHE A 367 13.43 -14.27 -13.08
C PHE A 367 13.53 -15.77 -12.83
N ASN A 368 14.71 -16.36 -13.03
CA ASN A 368 14.91 -17.80 -12.78
C ASN A 368 14.72 -18.13 -11.30
N PHE A 369 15.20 -17.28 -10.40
CA PHE A 369 14.95 -17.42 -8.97
C PHE A 369 13.46 -17.48 -8.63
N TYR A 370 12.68 -16.48 -9.09
CA TYR A 370 11.24 -16.50 -8.83
C TYR A 370 10.53 -17.64 -9.56
N ASP A 371 10.91 -17.97 -10.78
CA ASP A 371 10.28 -19.02 -11.56
C ASP A 371 10.49 -20.40 -10.92
N GLU A 372 11.70 -20.70 -10.46
CA GLU A 372 12.00 -21.95 -9.76
C GLU A 372 11.29 -22.02 -8.41
N LEU A 373 11.30 -20.93 -7.62
CA LEU A 373 10.59 -20.85 -6.34
C LEU A 373 9.08 -21.05 -6.55
N HIS A 374 8.45 -20.29 -7.45
CA HIS A 374 7.00 -20.37 -7.66
C HIS A 374 6.57 -21.66 -8.36
N ALA A 375 7.38 -22.21 -9.26
CA ALA A 375 7.10 -23.54 -9.83
C ALA A 375 7.10 -24.61 -8.74
N TYR A 376 8.07 -24.57 -7.82
CA TYR A 376 8.10 -25.47 -6.66
C TYR A 376 6.82 -25.32 -5.83
N LEU A 377 6.47 -24.09 -5.44
CA LEU A 377 5.27 -23.81 -4.65
C LEU A 377 3.98 -24.28 -5.34
N ALA A 378 3.84 -24.01 -6.64
CA ALA A 378 2.70 -24.49 -7.43
C ALA A 378 2.63 -26.03 -7.44
N THR A 379 3.76 -26.74 -7.56
CA THR A 379 3.77 -28.22 -7.47
C THR A 379 3.43 -28.74 -6.08
N ALA A 380 3.69 -27.95 -5.03
CA ALA A 380 3.27 -28.22 -3.66
C ALA A 380 1.78 -27.92 -3.41
N GLY A 381 1.06 -27.37 -4.41
CA GLY A 381 -0.35 -27.03 -4.31
C GLY A 381 -0.61 -25.68 -3.66
N ILE A 382 0.39 -24.81 -3.55
CA ILE A 382 0.21 -23.39 -3.21
C ILE A 382 -0.40 -22.67 -4.42
N ASP A 383 -1.39 -21.82 -4.15
CA ASP A 383 -2.14 -21.12 -5.20
C ASP A 383 -1.60 -19.72 -5.48
N GLY A 384 -0.83 -19.13 -4.56
CA GLY A 384 -0.31 -17.78 -4.69
C GLY A 384 0.67 -17.40 -3.59
N VAL A 385 1.09 -16.14 -3.58
CA VAL A 385 2.10 -15.63 -2.64
C VAL A 385 1.73 -14.27 -2.05
N LYS A 386 2.17 -14.02 -0.82
CA LYS A 386 2.26 -12.67 -0.23
C LYS A 386 3.74 -12.26 -0.27
N VAL A 387 4.05 -11.19 -1.01
CA VAL A 387 5.44 -10.77 -1.23
C VAL A 387 5.73 -9.49 -0.48
N ASP A 388 6.59 -9.59 0.53
CA ASP A 388 6.94 -8.51 1.44
C ASP A 388 8.28 -7.85 1.11
N VAL A 389 8.63 -6.83 1.89
CA VAL A 389 9.91 -6.12 1.86
C VAL A 389 10.22 -5.51 0.49
N GLN A 390 9.20 -5.20 -0.32
CA GLN A 390 9.42 -4.83 -1.72
C GLN A 390 10.16 -3.49 -1.89
N ASN A 391 9.89 -2.51 -1.02
CA ASN A 391 10.54 -1.20 -1.09
C ASN A 391 12.06 -1.27 -0.88
N ILE A 392 12.63 -2.36 -0.33
CA ILE A 392 14.08 -2.45 -0.07
C ILE A 392 14.91 -2.19 -1.32
N LEU A 393 14.39 -2.52 -2.50
CA LEU A 393 15.06 -2.35 -3.78
C LEU A 393 15.48 -0.89 -4.04
N GLU A 394 14.79 0.11 -3.48
CA GLU A 394 15.18 1.50 -3.68
C GLU A 394 16.52 1.86 -3.03
N THR A 395 16.93 1.09 -2.02
CA THR A 395 18.18 1.28 -1.27
C THR A 395 19.37 0.56 -1.90
N LEU A 396 19.11 -0.22 -2.96
CA LEU A 396 20.05 -1.14 -3.59
C LEU A 396 20.39 -0.72 -5.03
N GLY A 397 19.97 0.47 -5.46
CA GLY A 397 20.11 0.92 -6.85
C GLY A 397 21.56 1.17 -7.31
N ALA A 398 22.49 1.42 -6.37
CA ALA A 398 23.88 1.73 -6.68
C ALA A 398 24.59 0.59 -7.41
N GLY A 399 25.17 0.88 -8.57
CA GLY A 399 25.81 -0.13 -9.43
C GLY A 399 24.84 -0.92 -10.31
N HIS A 400 23.55 -0.61 -10.25
CA HIS A 400 22.48 -1.22 -11.04
C HIS A 400 21.73 -0.22 -11.93
N GLY A 401 22.25 1.00 -12.09
CA GLY A 401 21.65 2.04 -12.90
C GLY A 401 20.54 2.80 -12.18
N GLY A 402 20.50 2.75 -10.85
CA GLY A 402 19.52 3.45 -10.04
C GLY A 402 18.33 2.59 -9.59
N ARG A 403 17.61 3.13 -8.61
CA ARG A 403 16.47 2.50 -7.94
C ARG A 403 15.36 2.13 -8.92
N VAL A 404 15.09 2.99 -9.90
CA VAL A 404 14.00 2.80 -10.86
C VAL A 404 14.27 1.57 -11.74
N LYS A 405 15.48 1.44 -12.28
CA LYS A 405 15.87 0.30 -13.11
C LYS A 405 15.85 -1.01 -12.32
N LEU A 406 16.43 -1.02 -11.12
CA LEU A 406 16.47 -2.21 -10.28
C LEU A 406 15.07 -2.66 -9.87
N ALA A 407 14.25 -1.75 -9.33
CA ALA A 407 12.87 -2.04 -8.94
C ALA A 407 12.07 -2.57 -10.11
N ARG A 408 12.10 -1.88 -11.26
CA ARG A 408 11.38 -2.30 -12.46
C ARG A 408 11.75 -3.71 -12.90
N LYS A 409 13.04 -4.04 -12.87
CA LYS A 409 13.52 -5.36 -13.27
C LYS A 409 13.01 -6.47 -12.36
N TYR A 410 13.07 -6.25 -11.05
CA TYR A 410 12.57 -7.20 -10.04
C TYR A 410 11.06 -7.38 -10.13
N HIS A 411 10.28 -6.29 -10.22
CA HIS A 411 8.82 -6.39 -10.35
C HIS A 411 8.39 -7.06 -11.66
N GLN A 412 9.06 -6.79 -12.79
CA GLN A 412 8.79 -7.47 -14.05
C GLN A 412 9.06 -8.98 -13.96
N ALA A 413 10.18 -9.37 -13.35
CA ALA A 413 10.51 -10.77 -13.13
C ALA A 413 9.50 -11.47 -12.20
N LEU A 414 9.09 -10.78 -11.13
CA LEU A 414 8.07 -11.25 -10.20
C LEU A 414 6.74 -11.48 -10.93
N GLU A 415 6.20 -10.47 -11.62
CA GLU A 415 4.94 -10.57 -12.37
C GLU A 415 4.98 -11.64 -13.47
N ALA A 416 6.13 -11.83 -14.12
CA ALA A 416 6.32 -12.88 -15.11
C ALA A 416 6.26 -14.28 -14.49
N SER A 417 6.89 -14.48 -13.33
CA SER A 417 6.84 -15.76 -12.61
C SER A 417 5.44 -16.04 -12.07
N ILE A 418 4.75 -15.04 -11.49
CA ILE A 418 3.35 -15.19 -11.03
C ILE A 418 2.45 -15.65 -12.17
N ALA A 419 2.52 -14.99 -13.32
CA ALA A 419 1.70 -15.32 -14.47
C ALA A 419 2.00 -16.71 -15.08
N ARG A 420 3.22 -17.22 -14.88
CA ARG A 420 3.63 -18.54 -15.35
C ARG A 420 3.17 -19.66 -14.43
N ASN A 421 3.18 -19.42 -13.12
CA ASN A 421 3.03 -20.48 -12.12
C ASN A 421 1.67 -20.48 -11.40
N PHE A 422 0.94 -19.36 -11.38
CA PHE A 422 -0.35 -19.23 -10.69
C PHE A 422 -1.48 -18.78 -11.65
N ALA A 423 -2.69 -19.31 -11.44
CA ALA A 423 -3.77 -19.23 -12.43
C ALA A 423 -4.55 -17.90 -12.44
N ASN A 424 -4.64 -17.22 -11.30
CA ASN A 424 -5.57 -16.12 -11.08
C ASN A 424 -4.92 -14.82 -10.62
N ASN A 425 -3.65 -14.58 -11.00
CA ASN A 425 -2.89 -13.41 -10.57
C ASN A 425 -2.78 -13.36 -9.03
N ASP A 426 -2.48 -14.53 -8.48
CA ASP A 426 -2.56 -14.85 -7.05
C ASP A 426 -1.33 -14.31 -6.31
N ILE A 427 -1.30 -12.99 -6.11
CA ILE A 427 -0.25 -12.28 -5.39
C ILE A 427 -0.83 -11.15 -4.53
N ILE A 428 -0.33 -11.00 -3.31
CA ILE A 428 -0.51 -9.82 -2.47
C ILE A 428 0.82 -9.08 -2.38
N SER A 429 0.84 -7.83 -2.86
CA SER A 429 2.01 -6.96 -2.75
C SER A 429 2.04 -6.28 -1.38
N CYS A 430 3.14 -6.39 -0.64
CA CYS A 430 3.21 -5.94 0.75
C CYS A 430 4.54 -5.21 0.99
N MET A 431 4.55 -4.23 1.89
CA MET A 431 5.68 -3.31 2.11
C MET A 431 6.17 -2.66 0.80
N SER A 432 5.22 -2.29 -0.06
CA SER A 432 5.43 -1.96 -1.48
C SER A 432 4.91 -0.57 -1.85
N HIS A 433 4.89 0.35 -0.88
CA HIS A 433 4.28 1.67 -1.07
C HIS A 433 5.13 2.67 -1.86
N ASN A 434 6.37 2.37 -2.25
CA ASN A 434 7.17 3.35 -3.00
C ASN A 434 6.69 3.50 -4.46
N THR A 435 6.88 4.67 -5.05
CA THR A 435 6.46 4.91 -6.44
C THR A 435 7.36 4.23 -7.48
N ASP A 436 8.56 3.79 -7.10
CA ASP A 436 9.43 2.97 -7.98
C ASP A 436 8.72 1.68 -8.41
N GLY A 437 8.12 0.99 -7.44
CA GLY A 437 7.35 -0.24 -7.65
C GLY A 437 5.97 0.01 -8.24
N LEU A 438 5.22 0.99 -7.72
CA LEU A 438 3.85 1.30 -8.20
C LEU A 438 3.82 1.62 -9.69
N TYR A 439 4.75 2.45 -10.17
CA TYR A 439 4.87 2.79 -11.60
C TYR A 439 5.57 1.71 -12.43
N SER A 440 5.88 0.56 -11.86
CA SER A 440 6.45 -0.60 -12.55
C SER A 440 5.53 -1.82 -12.60
N ALA A 441 4.35 -1.77 -11.96
CA ALA A 441 3.45 -2.92 -11.80
C ALA A 441 2.32 -2.96 -12.85
N LYS A 442 2.40 -3.89 -13.82
CA LYS A 442 1.40 -4.05 -14.89
C LYS A 442 0.31 -5.05 -14.57
N ARG A 443 0.60 -6.08 -13.77
CA ARG A 443 -0.28 -7.23 -13.55
C ARG A 443 -0.72 -7.36 -12.10
N THR A 444 0.19 -7.20 -11.15
CA THR A 444 -0.08 -7.37 -9.71
C THR A 444 -1.26 -6.49 -9.30
N ALA A 445 -2.31 -7.12 -8.77
CA ALA A 445 -3.62 -6.49 -8.58
C ALA A 445 -4.00 -6.22 -7.13
N VAL A 446 -3.26 -6.72 -6.14
CA VAL A 446 -3.57 -6.53 -4.72
C VAL A 446 -2.36 -5.93 -4.01
N ILE A 447 -2.59 -4.92 -3.16
CA ILE A 447 -1.55 -4.29 -2.34
C ILE A 447 -2.04 -4.11 -0.90
N ARG A 448 -1.25 -4.55 0.09
CA ARG A 448 -1.50 -4.15 1.48
C ARG A 448 -1.34 -2.64 1.60
N ALA A 449 -2.36 -1.96 2.12
CA ALA A 449 -2.46 -0.50 2.11
C ALA A 449 -2.24 0.15 3.50
N SER A 450 -1.71 -0.59 4.46
CA SER A 450 -1.43 -0.12 5.82
C SER A 450 -0.18 -0.77 6.39
N ASP A 451 0.35 -0.14 7.43
CA ASP A 451 1.25 -0.79 8.38
C ASP A 451 0.52 -1.93 9.11
N ASP A 452 1.26 -2.79 9.79
CA ASP A 452 0.72 -3.98 10.45
C ASP A 452 -0.36 -3.62 11.49
N PHE A 453 -1.33 -4.52 11.65
CA PHE A 453 -2.16 -4.57 12.84
C PHE A 453 -1.28 -4.88 14.06
N TRP A 454 -1.09 -3.91 14.96
CA TRP A 454 -0.30 -4.08 16.18
C TRP A 454 -1.20 -4.37 17.39
N PRO A 455 -1.52 -5.64 17.72
CA PRO A 455 -2.50 -5.99 18.76
C PRO A 455 -2.15 -5.50 20.17
N ARG A 456 -0.89 -5.15 20.41
CA ARG A 456 -0.39 -4.69 21.72
C ARG A 456 -0.10 -3.20 21.76
N ASP A 457 -0.33 -2.47 20.67
CA ASP A 457 -0.16 -1.02 20.61
C ASP A 457 -1.53 -0.33 20.42
N PRO A 458 -2.15 0.15 21.52
CA PRO A 458 -3.44 0.82 21.44
C PRO A 458 -3.44 2.08 20.56
N ALA A 459 -2.28 2.75 20.39
CA ALA A 459 -2.18 3.95 19.56
C ALA A 459 -2.38 3.64 18.07
N SER A 460 -2.08 2.40 17.65
CA SER A 460 -2.07 2.00 16.25
C SER A 460 -3.47 1.89 15.63
N HIS A 461 -4.52 1.56 16.40
CA HIS A 461 -5.79 1.09 15.83
C HIS A 461 -6.61 2.18 15.11
N THR A 462 -6.80 3.35 15.73
CA THR A 462 -7.54 4.44 15.05
C THR A 462 -6.72 5.01 13.89
N ILE A 463 -5.41 5.11 14.05
CA ILE A 463 -4.46 5.52 13.01
C ILE A 463 -4.48 4.55 11.84
N HIS A 464 -4.56 3.25 12.09
CA HIS A 464 -4.59 2.21 11.05
C HIS A 464 -5.81 2.40 10.15
N ILE A 465 -7.02 2.55 10.71
CA ILE A 465 -8.24 2.74 9.91
C ILE A 465 -8.23 4.06 9.13
N ALA A 466 -7.73 5.14 9.74
CA ALA A 466 -7.54 6.39 9.01
C ALA A 466 -6.51 6.22 7.87
N SER A 467 -5.33 5.66 8.16
CA SER A 467 -4.26 5.47 7.19
C SER A 467 -4.67 4.61 6.02
N VAL A 468 -5.30 3.46 6.25
CA VAL A 468 -5.70 2.56 5.17
C VAL A 468 -6.77 3.19 4.26
N ALA A 469 -7.71 3.96 4.83
CA ALA A 469 -8.75 4.64 4.05
C ALA A 469 -8.15 5.75 3.16
N TYR A 470 -7.27 6.60 3.70
CA TYR A 470 -6.64 7.66 2.90
C TYR A 470 -5.59 7.11 1.92
N ASN A 471 -4.80 6.11 2.31
CA ASN A 471 -3.88 5.43 1.39
C ASN A 471 -4.65 4.81 0.20
N THR A 472 -5.84 4.29 0.44
CA THR A 472 -6.73 3.72 -0.61
C THR A 472 -7.13 4.75 -1.67
N VAL A 473 -7.15 6.05 -1.35
CA VAL A 473 -7.40 7.11 -2.34
C VAL A 473 -6.35 7.10 -3.46
N PHE A 474 -5.08 6.85 -3.11
CA PHE A 474 -3.97 6.80 -4.06
C PHE A 474 -3.67 5.38 -4.54
N LEU A 475 -3.40 4.45 -3.62
CA LEU A 475 -3.06 3.06 -3.93
C LEU A 475 -4.17 2.33 -4.69
N GLY A 476 -5.43 2.71 -4.42
CA GLY A 476 -6.59 2.20 -5.13
C GLY A 476 -6.47 2.37 -6.64
N GLU A 477 -5.84 3.42 -7.15
CA GLU A 477 -5.70 3.60 -8.61
C GLU A 477 -4.73 2.60 -9.25
N PHE A 478 -3.85 1.97 -8.47
CA PHE A 478 -2.86 1.00 -8.96
C PHE A 478 -3.29 -0.45 -8.73
N MET A 479 -3.86 -0.75 -7.56
CA MET A 479 -4.18 -2.11 -7.11
C MET A 479 -5.38 -2.07 -6.16
N GLN A 480 -6.03 -3.22 -5.94
CA GLN A 480 -7.02 -3.41 -4.89
C GLN A 480 -6.32 -3.36 -3.52
N PRO A 481 -6.68 -2.39 -2.66
CA PRO A 481 -6.15 -2.32 -1.31
C PRO A 481 -6.61 -3.50 -0.46
N ASP A 482 -5.65 -4.17 0.15
CA ASP A 482 -5.80 -5.11 1.25
C ASP A 482 -5.60 -4.34 2.56
N TRP A 483 -6.56 -4.49 3.49
CA TRP A 483 -6.62 -3.70 4.73
C TRP A 483 -6.02 -4.42 5.93
N ASP A 484 -5.19 -5.42 5.64
CA ASP A 484 -4.47 -6.25 6.59
C ASP A 484 -5.37 -7.16 7.45
N MET A 485 -4.74 -8.16 8.06
CA MET A 485 -5.36 -8.99 9.08
C MET A 485 -5.86 -8.15 10.27
N PHE A 486 -6.67 -8.77 11.13
CA PHE A 486 -6.98 -8.24 12.45
C PHE A 486 -7.29 -9.40 13.41
N HIS A 487 -7.38 -9.09 14.70
CA HIS A 487 -7.87 -10.05 15.69
C HIS A 487 -9.39 -9.91 15.88
N SER A 488 -10.13 -11.00 15.75
CA SER A 488 -11.57 -11.02 16.02
C SER A 488 -11.86 -10.92 17.51
N LEU A 489 -11.00 -11.47 18.36
CA LEU A 489 -11.08 -11.34 19.81
C LEU A 489 -10.14 -10.24 20.31
N HIS A 490 -10.58 -8.99 20.22
CA HIS A 490 -9.78 -7.82 20.58
C HIS A 490 -10.70 -6.63 20.98
N PRO A 491 -10.29 -5.72 21.89
CA PRO A 491 -11.11 -4.54 22.25
C PRO A 491 -11.53 -3.66 21.07
N MET A 492 -10.74 -3.64 19.99
CA MET A 492 -11.02 -2.90 18.75
C MET A 492 -11.55 -3.79 17.62
N ALA A 493 -11.98 -5.02 17.90
CA ALA A 493 -12.34 -5.99 16.87
C ALA A 493 -13.56 -5.56 16.04
N GLU A 494 -14.65 -5.12 16.68
CA GLU A 494 -15.83 -4.63 15.95
C GLU A 494 -15.50 -3.39 15.09
N TYR A 495 -14.61 -2.52 15.59
CA TYR A 495 -14.12 -1.35 14.86
C TYR A 495 -13.35 -1.75 13.60
N HIS A 496 -12.42 -2.69 13.71
CA HIS A 496 -11.66 -3.21 12.55
C HIS A 496 -12.53 -4.04 11.59
N GLY A 497 -13.48 -4.82 12.11
CA GLY A 497 -14.41 -5.63 11.33
C GLY A 497 -15.36 -4.77 10.50
N ALA A 498 -15.96 -3.74 11.11
CA ALA A 498 -16.82 -2.78 10.40
C ALA A 498 -16.06 -2.04 9.28
N ALA A 499 -14.81 -1.66 9.52
CA ALA A 499 -13.98 -1.02 8.50
C ALA A 499 -13.73 -1.94 7.29
N ARG A 500 -13.42 -3.22 7.52
CA ARG A 500 -13.20 -4.20 6.45
C ARG A 500 -14.49 -4.57 5.70
N ALA A 501 -15.64 -4.54 6.37
CA ALA A 501 -16.94 -4.73 5.73
C ALA A 501 -17.27 -3.65 4.68
N VAL A 502 -16.83 -2.40 4.88
CA VAL A 502 -17.00 -1.30 3.91
C VAL A 502 -15.79 -1.09 2.99
N GLY A 503 -14.62 -1.63 3.33
CA GLY A 503 -13.35 -1.37 2.63
C GLY A 503 -13.23 -1.96 1.22
N GLY A 504 -14.09 -2.92 0.85
CA GLY A 504 -14.03 -3.62 -0.45
C GLY A 504 -12.79 -4.50 -0.62
N CYS A 505 -12.14 -4.85 0.50
CA CYS A 505 -10.92 -5.64 0.60
C CYS A 505 -11.21 -7.11 0.96
N ALA A 506 -10.16 -7.95 0.96
CA ALA A 506 -10.25 -9.27 1.58
C ALA A 506 -10.48 -9.15 3.09
N ILE A 507 -11.11 -10.15 3.69
CA ILE A 507 -11.28 -10.23 5.14
C ILE A 507 -10.61 -11.50 5.61
N TYR A 508 -9.54 -11.34 6.37
CA TYR A 508 -8.88 -12.44 7.05
C TYR A 508 -8.44 -12.04 8.46
N VAL A 509 -8.47 -12.99 9.38
CA VAL A 509 -8.03 -12.79 10.76
C VAL A 509 -6.67 -13.41 11.01
N SER A 510 -6.03 -13.04 12.10
CA SER A 510 -4.77 -13.66 12.55
C SER A 510 -4.83 -14.17 13.99
N ASP A 511 -6.04 -14.51 14.44
CA ASP A 511 -6.29 -15.06 15.77
C ASP A 511 -5.46 -16.33 16.04
N LYS A 512 -5.07 -16.48 17.31
CA LYS A 512 -4.57 -17.77 17.82
C LYS A 512 -5.69 -18.81 17.85
N PRO A 513 -5.38 -20.10 17.66
CA PRO A 513 -6.38 -21.15 17.80
C PRO A 513 -7.12 -21.07 19.13
N GLY A 514 -8.45 -21.04 19.07
CA GLY A 514 -9.31 -20.94 20.25
C GLY A 514 -9.46 -19.52 20.83
N GLN A 515 -8.93 -18.50 20.16
CA GLN A 515 -9.07 -17.08 20.53
C GLN A 515 -9.88 -16.33 19.46
N HIS A 516 -11.09 -16.83 19.18
CA HIS A 516 -11.98 -16.29 18.15
C HIS A 516 -13.24 -15.67 18.78
N ASP A 517 -13.68 -14.54 18.23
CA ASP A 517 -15.03 -14.04 18.45
C ASP A 517 -15.94 -14.51 17.30
N PHE A 518 -16.60 -15.65 17.51
CA PHE A 518 -17.48 -16.22 16.49
C PHE A 518 -18.73 -15.39 16.20
N ASP A 519 -19.18 -14.56 17.15
CA ASP A 519 -20.35 -13.72 16.95
C ASP A 519 -20.01 -12.56 16.03
N LEU A 520 -18.83 -11.94 16.22
CA LEU A 520 -18.30 -10.97 15.27
C LEU A 520 -18.04 -11.59 13.89
N LEU A 521 -17.39 -12.76 13.83
CA LEU A 521 -17.07 -13.40 12.55
C LEU A 521 -18.33 -13.73 11.73
N LYS A 522 -19.42 -14.17 12.37
CA LYS A 522 -20.70 -14.42 11.70
C LYS A 522 -21.37 -13.16 11.14
N LYS A 523 -20.97 -11.95 11.57
CA LYS A 523 -21.40 -10.68 10.95
C LYS A 523 -20.67 -10.39 9.63
N LEU A 524 -19.50 -10.99 9.42
CA LEU A 524 -18.62 -10.72 8.27
C LEU A 524 -18.60 -11.85 7.24
N VAL A 525 -18.82 -13.09 7.69
CA VAL A 525 -18.60 -14.32 6.91
C VAL A 525 -19.91 -15.08 6.74
N LEU A 526 -20.22 -15.45 5.49
CA LEU A 526 -21.36 -16.28 5.16
C LEU A 526 -21.10 -17.76 5.48
N PRO A 527 -22.14 -18.61 5.64
CA PRO A 527 -21.96 -20.02 6.00
C PRO A 527 -21.06 -20.84 5.06
N ASP A 528 -20.95 -20.44 3.79
CA ASP A 528 -20.09 -21.09 2.80
C ASP A 528 -18.62 -20.60 2.83
N GLY A 529 -18.31 -19.63 3.69
CA GLY A 529 -17.00 -18.99 3.82
C GLY A 529 -16.78 -17.81 2.89
N SER A 530 -17.77 -17.43 2.06
CA SER A 530 -17.69 -16.22 1.25
C SER A 530 -17.94 -14.95 2.09
N ILE A 531 -17.53 -13.79 1.57
CA ILE A 531 -17.76 -12.49 2.21
C ILE A 531 -18.59 -11.57 1.32
N LEU A 532 -19.32 -10.63 1.94
CA LEU A 532 -20.07 -9.59 1.24
C LEU A 532 -19.18 -8.39 0.89
N ARG A 533 -18.16 -8.63 0.06
CA ARG A 533 -17.19 -7.61 -0.31
C ARG A 533 -17.82 -6.50 -1.16
N ALA A 534 -17.58 -5.25 -0.79
CA ALA A 534 -17.96 -4.10 -1.59
C ALA A 534 -17.12 -3.99 -2.88
N LYS A 535 -17.66 -3.32 -3.92
CA LYS A 535 -17.11 -3.32 -5.29
C LYS A 535 -15.86 -2.49 -5.47
N LEU A 536 -15.79 -1.32 -4.83
CA LEU A 536 -14.71 -0.36 -5.00
C LEU A 536 -13.71 -0.49 -3.84
N PRO A 537 -12.51 0.07 -3.96
CA PRO A 537 -11.71 0.36 -2.80
C PRO A 537 -12.41 1.42 -1.92
N GLY A 538 -12.60 1.13 -0.64
CA GLY A 538 -13.28 2.05 0.30
C GLY A 538 -12.47 3.31 0.55
N ARG A 539 -13.09 4.48 0.41
CA ARG A 539 -12.40 5.80 0.49
C ARG A 539 -13.12 6.74 1.44
N PRO A 540 -12.42 7.73 2.02
CA PRO A 540 -13.06 8.84 2.72
C PRO A 540 -14.10 9.51 1.83
N THR A 541 -15.21 9.96 2.40
CA THR A 541 -16.18 10.79 1.69
C THR A 541 -15.57 12.15 1.38
N ARG A 542 -16.08 12.79 0.32
CA ARG A 542 -15.55 14.09 -0.16
C ARG A 542 -15.52 15.16 0.94
N ASP A 543 -16.51 15.19 1.83
CA ASP A 543 -16.61 16.20 2.87
C ASP A 543 -15.61 16.06 4.03
N CYS A 544 -15.03 14.87 4.23
CA CYS A 544 -13.94 14.66 5.20
C CYS A 544 -12.56 14.51 4.55
N LEU A 545 -12.45 14.54 3.21
CA LEU A 545 -11.21 14.29 2.48
C LEU A 545 -10.05 15.22 2.88
N PHE A 546 -10.36 16.45 3.29
CA PHE A 546 -9.39 17.49 3.69
C PHE A 546 -9.44 17.83 5.19
N SER A 547 -10.12 17.00 5.99
CA SER A 547 -10.19 17.14 7.44
C SER A 547 -9.35 16.06 8.10
N ASP A 548 -8.83 16.31 9.30
CA ASP A 548 -8.02 15.34 10.05
C ASP A 548 -8.90 14.60 11.07
N PRO A 549 -9.43 13.41 10.74
CA PRO A 549 -10.39 12.71 11.61
C PRO A 549 -9.74 12.12 12.87
N ALA A 550 -8.41 12.19 12.99
CA ALA A 550 -7.67 11.58 14.08
C ALA A 550 -7.28 12.59 15.18
N ARG A 551 -7.24 13.90 14.87
CA ARG A 551 -6.65 14.90 15.76
C ARG A 551 -7.44 16.21 15.91
N ASP A 552 -8.40 16.49 15.03
CA ASP A 552 -9.06 17.81 15.02
C ASP A 552 -10.15 17.99 16.09
N GLY A 553 -10.48 16.92 16.83
CA GLY A 553 -11.52 16.89 17.87
C GLY A 553 -12.94 17.12 17.33
N LYS A 554 -13.16 17.01 16.01
CA LYS A 554 -14.40 17.46 15.36
C LYS A 554 -14.89 16.51 14.26
N SER A 555 -14.00 16.00 13.44
CA SER A 555 -14.36 15.27 12.22
C SER A 555 -14.51 13.78 12.48
N LEU A 556 -15.59 13.22 11.93
CA LEU A 556 -15.77 11.78 11.77
C LEU A 556 -15.12 11.33 10.46
N LEU A 557 -14.45 10.18 10.48
CA LEU A 557 -14.05 9.51 9.25
C LEU A 557 -15.26 8.78 8.68
N LYS A 558 -15.73 9.21 7.51
CA LYS A 558 -16.78 8.51 6.77
C LYS A 558 -16.14 7.81 5.59
N ILE A 559 -16.32 6.50 5.50
CA ILE A 559 -15.78 5.66 4.43
C ILE A 559 -16.95 5.21 3.59
N TRP A 560 -16.93 5.48 2.30
CA TRP A 560 -17.99 5.08 1.37
C TRP A 560 -17.52 4.00 0.38
N ASN A 561 -18.48 3.23 -0.09
CA ASN A 561 -18.32 2.21 -1.11
C ASN A 561 -19.65 1.90 -1.81
N LEU A 562 -19.64 1.00 -2.79
CA LEU A 562 -20.82 0.47 -3.47
C LEU A 562 -20.88 -1.05 -3.33
N ASN A 563 -22.09 -1.61 -3.27
CA ASN A 563 -22.32 -3.03 -3.51
C ASN A 563 -23.06 -3.23 -4.85
N GLU A 564 -23.62 -4.42 -5.09
CA GLU A 564 -24.37 -4.70 -6.32
C GLU A 564 -25.63 -3.84 -6.50
N PHE A 565 -26.21 -3.32 -5.42
CA PHE A 565 -27.56 -2.75 -5.41
C PHE A 565 -27.65 -1.33 -4.83
N THR A 566 -26.69 -0.89 -4.01
CA THR A 566 -26.78 0.38 -3.26
C THR A 566 -25.40 0.89 -2.81
N GLY A 567 -25.40 2.06 -2.16
CA GLY A 567 -24.27 2.62 -1.44
C GLY A 567 -24.11 2.02 -0.05
N VAL A 568 -22.86 1.90 0.40
CA VAL A 568 -22.50 1.47 1.76
C VAL A 568 -21.61 2.55 2.37
N MET A 569 -21.84 2.86 3.65
CA MET A 569 -21.04 3.82 4.40
C MET A 569 -20.73 3.32 5.80
N GLY A 570 -19.47 3.42 6.21
CA GLY A 570 -19.04 3.27 7.59
C GLY A 570 -18.64 4.62 8.18
N VAL A 571 -19.00 4.87 9.45
CA VAL A 571 -18.69 6.12 10.15
C VAL A 571 -17.89 5.80 11.39
N PHE A 572 -16.69 6.36 11.50
CA PHE A 572 -15.69 6.03 12.50
C PHE A 572 -15.24 7.27 13.25
N ASN A 573 -15.19 7.17 14.57
CA ASN A 573 -14.48 8.13 15.40
C ASN A 573 -13.02 7.68 15.52
N CYS A 574 -12.09 8.39 14.88
CA CYS A 574 -10.66 8.06 14.89
C CYS A 574 -9.84 8.93 15.87
N GLN A 575 -10.51 9.75 16.68
CA GLN A 575 -9.84 10.73 17.55
C GLN A 575 -8.98 10.06 18.63
N GLY A 576 -7.99 10.80 19.15
CA GLY A 576 -7.23 10.43 20.34
C GLY A 576 -5.84 9.83 20.10
N ALA A 577 -5.58 9.30 18.91
CA ALA A 577 -4.24 8.87 18.51
C ALA A 577 -3.86 9.40 17.11
N GLY A 578 -2.57 9.65 16.90
CA GLY A 578 -2.06 10.16 15.63
C GLY A 578 -0.56 10.00 15.48
N TRP A 579 -0.08 10.00 14.24
CA TRP A 579 1.35 10.04 13.97
C TRP A 579 1.95 11.40 14.35
N CYS A 580 2.98 11.38 15.20
CA CYS A 580 3.68 12.57 15.67
C CYS A 580 4.86 12.92 14.75
N ARG A 581 4.82 14.09 14.11
CA ARG A 581 5.90 14.57 13.23
C ARG A 581 7.23 14.77 13.96
N VAL A 582 7.20 15.19 15.23
CA VAL A 582 8.42 15.50 16.01
C VAL A 582 9.04 14.22 16.55
N GLY A 583 8.23 13.37 17.20
CA GLY A 583 8.69 12.10 17.76
C GLY A 583 8.84 10.99 16.71
N LYS A 584 8.32 11.20 15.49
CA LYS A 584 8.31 10.23 14.38
C LYS A 584 7.76 8.87 14.80
N THR A 585 6.65 8.88 15.53
CA THR A 585 6.04 7.68 16.08
C THR A 585 4.55 7.91 16.34
N ASN A 586 3.79 6.83 16.43
CA ASN A 586 2.38 6.88 16.80
C ASN A 586 2.23 7.17 18.29
N ILE A 587 1.38 8.12 18.64
CA ILE A 587 1.11 8.47 20.04
C ILE A 587 -0.38 8.60 20.29
N ILE A 588 -0.79 8.22 21.51
CA ILE A 588 -2.08 8.61 22.08
C ILE A 588 -1.90 10.02 22.66
N HIS A 589 -2.48 11.01 21.99
CA HIS A 589 -2.43 12.40 22.43
C HIS A 589 -3.64 12.76 23.30
N ASP A 590 -4.73 12.01 23.20
CA ASP A 590 -5.90 12.11 24.06
C ASP A 590 -6.48 10.71 24.33
N LYS A 591 -6.53 10.32 25.62
CA LYS A 591 -7.03 9.01 26.05
C LYS A 591 -8.54 8.93 26.13
N GLN A 592 -9.22 10.07 26.17
CA GLN A 592 -10.67 10.18 26.33
C GLN A 592 -11.19 11.32 25.45
N PRO A 593 -11.09 11.17 24.11
CA PRO A 593 -11.56 12.19 23.19
C PRO A 593 -13.05 12.47 23.44
N ASP A 594 -13.40 13.75 23.35
CA ASP A 594 -14.77 14.23 23.52
C ASP A 594 -15.72 13.56 22.51
N THR A 595 -17.02 13.53 22.87
CA THR A 595 -18.05 13.07 21.94
C THR A 595 -18.18 14.06 20.79
N ILE A 596 -17.98 13.57 19.56
CA ILE A 596 -18.18 14.34 18.33
C ILE A 596 -19.51 14.00 17.67
N THR A 597 -20.11 14.97 16.99
CA THR A 597 -21.35 14.80 16.25
C THR A 597 -21.13 15.23 14.80
N GLY A 598 -21.70 14.47 13.87
CA GLY A 598 -21.71 14.80 12.45
C GLY A 598 -23.02 14.42 11.80
N TYR A 599 -23.08 14.56 10.47
CA TYR A 599 -24.23 14.18 9.66
C TYR A 599 -23.81 13.25 8.53
N VAL A 600 -24.75 12.42 8.10
CA VAL A 600 -24.61 11.52 6.96
C VAL A 600 -25.67 11.89 5.94
N ARG A 601 -25.30 11.94 4.65
CA ARG A 601 -26.22 12.17 3.54
C ARG A 601 -26.03 11.09 2.49
N ALA A 602 -27.08 10.75 1.75
CA ALA A 602 -26.97 9.79 0.65
C ALA A 602 -25.92 10.20 -0.39
N ARG A 603 -25.85 11.51 -0.69
CA ARG A 603 -24.85 12.11 -1.59
C ARG A 603 -23.40 12.04 -1.09
N ASP A 604 -23.16 11.60 0.15
CA ASP A 604 -21.80 11.36 0.64
C ASP A 604 -21.25 10.04 0.04
N VAL A 605 -22.11 9.16 -0.48
CA VAL A 605 -21.73 8.06 -1.38
C VAL A 605 -21.63 8.63 -2.79
N ASP A 606 -20.42 8.98 -3.20
CA ASP A 606 -20.17 9.82 -4.38
C ASP A 606 -20.73 9.20 -5.68
N TYR A 607 -20.57 7.89 -5.84
CA TYR A 607 -21.03 7.17 -7.03
C TYR A 607 -22.42 6.52 -6.87
N LEU A 608 -23.21 6.92 -5.87
CA LEU A 608 -24.59 6.45 -5.72
C LEU A 608 -25.46 6.66 -6.98
N PRO A 609 -25.39 7.79 -7.71
CA PRO A 609 -26.14 7.97 -8.95
C PRO A 609 -25.86 6.88 -10.01
N LYS A 610 -24.63 6.31 -10.01
CA LYS A 610 -24.24 5.27 -10.98
C LYS A 610 -24.96 3.93 -10.75
N VAL A 611 -25.52 3.70 -9.56
CA VAL A 611 -26.24 2.47 -9.21
C VAL A 611 -27.74 2.68 -8.96
N ALA A 612 -28.17 3.90 -8.65
CA ALA A 612 -29.58 4.22 -8.36
C ALA A 612 -30.48 4.28 -9.62
N GLY A 613 -29.89 4.31 -10.82
CA GLY A 613 -30.61 4.40 -12.10
C GLY A 613 -31.01 5.83 -12.48
N ASP A 614 -31.31 6.05 -13.77
CA ASP A 614 -31.53 7.40 -14.33
C ASP A 614 -32.82 8.09 -13.82
N GLU A 615 -33.77 7.33 -13.27
CA GLU A 615 -35.03 7.84 -12.73
C GLU A 615 -34.94 8.28 -11.26
N TRP A 616 -33.77 8.11 -10.61
CA TRP A 616 -33.59 8.48 -9.21
C TRP A 616 -33.64 10.00 -9.03
N ASN A 617 -34.60 10.46 -8.21
CA ASN A 617 -34.85 11.87 -7.92
C ASN A 617 -34.13 12.39 -6.65
N GLY A 618 -33.29 11.55 -6.02
CA GLY A 618 -32.57 11.87 -4.79
C GLY A 618 -33.16 11.23 -3.52
N ASP A 619 -34.40 10.74 -3.56
CA ASP A 619 -35.07 10.12 -2.40
C ASP A 619 -34.28 8.89 -1.93
N SER A 620 -33.97 8.82 -0.63
CA SER A 620 -33.08 7.79 -0.09
C SER A 620 -33.56 7.26 1.24
N VAL A 621 -33.49 5.94 1.42
CA VAL A 621 -33.69 5.31 2.72
C VAL A 621 -32.32 4.99 3.32
N ILE A 622 -32.07 5.50 4.53
CA ILE A 622 -30.86 5.15 5.28
C ILE A 622 -31.21 4.13 6.36
N TYR A 623 -30.54 2.99 6.32
CA TYR A 623 -30.63 1.97 7.34
C TYR A 623 -29.43 2.04 8.28
N SER A 624 -29.66 2.18 9.59
CA SER A 624 -28.63 2.11 10.61
C SER A 624 -28.81 0.86 11.47
N HIS A 625 -27.74 0.10 11.66
CA HIS A 625 -27.75 -1.11 12.48
C HIS A 625 -28.18 -0.86 13.94
N LEU A 626 -27.89 0.32 14.48
CA LEU A 626 -28.20 0.68 15.87
C LEU A 626 -29.48 1.50 16.04
N GLY A 627 -30.03 2.07 14.95
CA GLY A 627 -31.14 3.04 15.00
C GLY A 627 -32.41 2.63 14.25
N GLY A 628 -32.38 1.55 13.46
CA GLY A 628 -33.48 1.18 12.58
C GLY A 628 -33.50 1.96 11.25
N MET A 629 -34.65 1.96 10.57
CA MET A 629 -34.86 2.61 9.27
C MET A 629 -35.20 4.09 9.48
N SER A 630 -34.43 4.98 8.85
CA SER A 630 -34.72 6.41 8.75
C SER A 630 -34.95 6.78 7.29
N ILE A 631 -36.11 7.35 6.97
CA ILE A 631 -36.44 7.87 5.63
C ILE A 631 -35.97 9.33 5.59
N MET A 632 -35.17 9.71 4.60
CA MET A 632 -34.72 11.09 4.38
C MET A 632 -35.17 11.63 3.03
#